data_AF-A0A3D5F6I1-F1
#
_entry.id   AF-A0A3D5F6I1-F1
#
_cell.length_a   1.000
_cell.length_b   1.000
_cell.length_c   1.000
_cell.angle_alpha   90.00
_cell.angle_beta   90.00
_cell.angle_gamma   90.00
#
_symmetry.space_group_name_H-M   'P 1'
#
loop_
_entity.id
_entity.type
_entity.pdbx_description
1 polymer ?
#
loop_
_entity_poly.entity_id
_entity_poly.type
_entity_poly.pdbx_seq_one_letter_code
_entity_poly.pdbx_strand_id
1 'polypeptide(L)'
;MSLWNQCLERLRQELPTQQFVMWIRPLTSEQNQDAVTLYAPNRFILDWVREKYRDKINQLFVEFSGGQQAPQLRFEVVQRRAAPAASNPAP
;
A
#
# COMPACT_ATOMS: atom_id res chain seq x y z
N MET A 1 0.71 -13.59 -7.49
CA MET A 1 0.15 -12.24 -7.76
C MET A 1 -0.36 -11.68 -6.45
N SER A 2 0.06 -10.49 -6.05
CA SER A 2 -0.33 -9.89 -4.77
C SER A 2 -1.75 -9.29 -4.84
N LEU A 3 -2.51 -9.31 -3.73
CA LEU A 3 -3.87 -8.74 -3.67
C LEU A 3 -3.89 -7.25 -4.09
N TRP A 4 -2.83 -6.53 -3.69
CA TRP A 4 -2.65 -5.13 -4.07
C TRP A 4 -2.56 -4.92 -5.58
N ASN A 5 -1.86 -5.79 -6.31
CA ASN A 5 -1.74 -5.66 -7.77
C ASN A 5 -3.11 -5.80 -8.46
N GLN A 6 -3.97 -6.69 -7.98
CA GLN A 6 -5.35 -6.78 -8.46
C GLN A 6 -6.15 -5.52 -8.12
N CYS A 7 -5.95 -4.97 -6.91
CA CYS A 7 -6.57 -3.69 -6.53
C CYS A 7 -6.09 -2.53 -7.40
N LEU A 8 -4.80 -2.47 -7.73
CA LEU A 8 -4.21 -1.45 -8.61
C LEU A 8 -4.87 -1.47 -9.98
N GLU A 9 -5.07 -2.65 -10.55
CA GLU A 9 -5.65 -2.79 -11.88
C GLU A 9 -7.11 -2.33 -11.89
N ARG A 10 -7.87 -2.67 -10.85
CA ARG A 10 -9.25 -2.19 -10.65
C ARG A 10 -9.32 -0.68 -10.44
N LEU A 11 -8.48 -0.14 -9.55
CA LEU A 11 -8.37 1.29 -9.29
C LEU A 11 -8.00 2.05 -10.55
N ARG A 12 -7.07 1.54 -11.36
CA ARG A 12 -6.65 2.18 -12.62
C ARG A 12 -7.79 2.27 -13.64
N GLN A 13 -8.72 1.32 -13.66
CA GLN A 13 -9.89 1.37 -14.55
C GLN A 13 -10.96 2.33 -14.05
N GLU A 14 -11.11 2.48 -12.74
CA GLU A 14 -12.13 3.36 -12.15
C GLU A 14 -11.66 4.81 -11.94
N LEU A 15 -10.36 5.04 -11.82
CA LEU A 15 -9.79 6.35 -11.54
C LEU A 15 -9.15 6.98 -12.78
N PRO A 16 -9.24 8.31 -12.94
CA PRO A 16 -8.48 9.02 -13.95
C PRO A 16 -6.98 8.77 -13.79
N THR A 17 -6.28 8.59 -14.92
CA THR A 17 -4.83 8.32 -14.98
C THR A 17 -4.02 9.31 -14.12
N GLN A 18 -4.42 10.57 -14.08
CA GLN A 18 -3.77 11.60 -13.27
C GLN A 18 -3.79 11.27 -11.77
N GLN A 19 -4.95 10.90 -11.21
CA GLN A 19 -5.07 10.59 -9.79
C GLN A 19 -4.30 9.30 -9.45
N PHE A 20 -4.36 8.30 -10.33
CA PHE A 20 -3.60 7.08 -10.15
C PHE A 20 -2.09 7.35 -10.14
N VAL A 21 -1.56 8.11 -11.09
CA VAL A 21 -0.13 8.43 -11.15
C VAL A 21 0.31 9.32 -9.99
N MET A 22 -0.54 10.22 -9.52
CA MET A 22 -0.20 11.16 -8.45
C MET A 22 -0.22 10.52 -7.06
N TRP A 23 -1.22 9.68 -6.80
CA TRP A 23 -1.49 9.17 -5.44
C TRP A 23 -1.19 7.70 -5.27
N ILE A 24 -1.42 6.87 -6.30
CA ILE A 24 -1.27 5.41 -6.21
C ILE A 24 0.13 4.96 -6.66
N ARG A 25 0.66 5.50 -7.75
CA ARG A 25 1.99 5.16 -8.28
C ARG A 25 3.14 5.32 -7.28
N PRO A 26 3.21 6.38 -6.43
CA PRO A 26 4.27 6.48 -5.43
C PRO A 26 4.10 5.52 -4.24
N LEU A 27 2.96 4.83 -4.12
CA LEU A 27 2.74 3.87 -3.05
C LEU A 27 3.44 2.56 -3.36
N THR A 28 4.08 1.99 -2.35
CA THR A 28 4.62 0.64 -2.39
C THR A 28 3.75 -0.23 -1.50
N SER A 29 3.46 -1.48 -1.88
CA SER A 29 2.75 -2.41 -1.02
C SER A 29 3.64 -3.55 -0.58
N GLU A 30 3.51 -3.96 0.66
CA GLU A 30 4.05 -5.22 1.18
C GLU A 30 2.89 -6.07 1.65
N GLN A 31 2.71 -7.22 0.99
CA GLN A 31 1.74 -8.21 1.40
C GLN A 31 2.43 -9.23 2.29
N ASN A 32 1.95 -9.33 3.52
CA ASN A 32 2.32 -10.38 4.46
C ASN A 32 1.20 -11.44 4.54
N GLN A 33 1.41 -12.49 5.34
CA GLN A 33 0.47 -13.62 5.43
C GLN A 33 -0.95 -13.23 5.85
N ASP A 34 -1.12 -12.19 6.68
CA ASP A 34 -2.44 -11.79 7.21
C ASP A 34 -2.76 -10.29 7.04
N ALA A 35 -1.84 -9.53 6.44
CA ALA A 35 -1.97 -8.08 6.32
C ALA A 35 -1.30 -7.54 5.06
N VAL A 36 -1.83 -6.43 4.53
CA VAL A 36 -1.21 -5.68 3.44
C VAL A 36 -0.87 -4.28 3.95
N THR A 37 0.42 -3.96 3.95
CA THR A 37 0.92 -2.64 4.33
C THR A 37 1.19 -1.80 3.08
N LEU A 38 0.56 -0.64 3.00
CA LEU A 38 0.80 0.37 1.98
C LEU A 38 1.75 1.43 2.50
N TYR A 39 2.88 1.56 1.84
CA TYR A 39 3.90 2.53 2.14
C TYR A 39 3.82 3.74 1.21
N ALA A 40 3.66 4.93 1.79
CA ALA A 40 3.69 6.20 1.05
C ALA A 40 4.99 6.98 1.30
N PRO A 41 5.48 7.78 0.34
CA PRO A 41 6.69 8.56 0.56
C PRO A 41 6.49 9.74 1.53
N ASN A 42 5.24 10.17 1.73
CA ASN A 42 4.88 11.20 2.71
C ASN A 42 3.51 10.89 3.33
N ARG A 43 3.24 11.49 4.50
CA ARG A 43 1.97 11.30 5.20
C ARG A 43 0.77 11.91 4.47
N PHE A 44 0.96 12.97 3.67
CA PHE A 44 -0.14 13.60 2.93
C PHE A 44 -0.76 12.66 1.88
N ILE A 45 0.08 11.98 1.09
CA ILE A 45 -0.34 10.96 0.12
C ILE A 45 -1.00 9.80 0.87
N LEU A 46 -0.41 9.38 2.00
CA LEU A 46 -0.98 8.32 2.82
C LEU A 46 -2.38 8.65 3.33
N ASP A 47 -2.57 9.85 3.88
CA ASP A 47 -3.85 10.30 4.43
C ASP A 47 -4.90 10.44 3.34
N TRP A 48 -4.51 11.01 2.19
CA TRP A 48 -5.40 11.14 1.03
C TRP A 48 -5.86 9.79 0.49
N VAL A 49 -4.93 8.85 0.30
CA VAL A 49 -5.22 7.48 -0.16
C VAL A 49 -6.04 6.74 0.90
N ARG A 50 -5.72 6.92 2.18
CA ARG A 50 -6.47 6.32 3.29
C ARG A 50 -7.89 6.89 3.39
N GLU A 51 -8.12 8.16 3.10
CA GLU A 51 -9.47 8.72 3.17
C GLU A 51 -10.29 8.37 1.93
N LYS A 52 -9.70 8.46 0.73
CA LYS A 52 -10.40 8.21 -0.53
C LYS A 52 -10.50 6.75 -0.93
N TYR A 53 -9.50 5.94 -0.62
CA TYR A 53 -9.37 4.58 -1.14
C TYR A 53 -9.39 3.49 -0.08
N ARG A 54 -9.28 3.79 1.22
CA ARG A 54 -9.32 2.74 2.25
C ARG A 54 -10.56 1.86 2.12
N ASP A 55 -11.75 2.46 2.06
CA ASP A 55 -13.01 1.71 1.93
C ASP A 55 -13.02 0.88 0.65
N LYS A 56 -12.55 1.46 -0.46
CA LYS A 56 -12.52 0.80 -1.75
C LYS A 56 -11.54 -0.38 -1.78
N ILE A 57 -10.32 -0.19 -1.28
CA ILE A 57 -9.31 -1.24 -1.17
C ILE A 57 -9.80 -2.35 -0.24
N ASN A 58 -10.44 -1.99 0.87
CA ASN A 58 -11.00 -2.96 1.81
C ASN A 58 -12.12 -3.79 1.15
N GLN A 59 -13.02 -3.16 0.42
CA GLN A 59 -14.05 -3.87 -0.36
C GLN A 59 -13.43 -4.83 -1.39
N LEU A 60 -12.43 -4.37 -2.15
CA LEU A 60 -11.72 -5.20 -3.11
C LEU A 60 -11.00 -6.38 -2.44
N PHE A 61 -10.42 -6.18 -1.26
CA PHE A 61 -9.78 -7.26 -0.51
C PHE A 61 -10.78 -8.33 -0.07
N VAL A 62 -11.96 -7.92 0.41
CA VAL A 62 -13.05 -8.85 0.77
C VAL A 62 -13.55 -9.60 -0.47
N GLU A 63 -13.74 -8.89 -1.58
CA GLU A 63 -14.19 -9.44 -2.85
C GLU A 63 -13.18 -10.46 -3.41
N PHE A 64 -11.89 -10.12 -3.42
CA PHE A 64 -10.82 -10.99 -3.89
C PHE A 64 -10.51 -12.16 -2.95
N SER A 65 -10.79 -12.01 -1.65
CA SER A 65 -10.64 -13.10 -0.68
C SER A 65 -11.86 -14.02 -0.64
N GLY A 66 -12.88 -13.79 -1.47
CA GLY A 66 -14.06 -14.65 -1.59
C GLY A 66 -14.88 -14.76 -0.30
N GLY A 67 -14.83 -13.74 0.56
CA GLY A 67 -15.50 -13.74 1.87
C GLY A 67 -14.76 -14.48 2.99
N GLN A 68 -13.60 -15.08 2.71
CA GLN A 68 -12.68 -15.54 3.75
C GLN A 68 -11.78 -14.38 4.20
N GLN A 69 -11.44 -14.38 5.49
CA GLN A 69 -10.69 -13.37 6.23
C GLN A 69 -9.84 -12.43 5.35
N ALA A 70 -10.38 -11.24 5.05
CA ALA A 70 -9.66 -10.25 4.26
C ALA A 70 -8.41 -9.79 5.03
N PRO A 71 -7.24 -9.65 4.38
CA PRO A 71 -6.03 -9.25 5.06
C PRO A 71 -6.18 -7.83 5.60
N GLN A 72 -5.60 -7.58 6.78
CA GLN A 72 -5.67 -6.26 7.40
C GLN A 72 -4.94 -5.21 6.55
N LEU A 73 -5.65 -4.15 6.17
CA LEU A 73 -5.07 -3.02 5.44
C LEU A 73 -4.37 -2.06 6.40
N ARG A 74 -3.05 -1.95 6.28
CA ARG A 74 -2.19 -1.04 7.03
C ARG A 74 -1.65 0.05 6.13
N PHE A 75 -1.45 1.23 6.70
CA PHE A 75 -0.86 2.36 6.01
C PHE A 75 0.34 2.84 6.83
N GLU A 76 1.51 2.84 6.19
CA GLU A 76 2.76 3.30 6.80
C GLU A 76 3.47 4.30 5.89
N VAL A 77 4.24 5.22 6.46
CA VAL A 77 5.08 6.11 5.65
C VAL A 77 6.40 5.37 5.44
N VAL A 78 6.95 5.36 4.22
CA VAL A 78 8.29 4.84 3.96
C VAL A 78 9.26 5.70 4.78
N GLN A 79 9.59 5.26 5.99
CA GLN A 79 10.80 5.72 6.63
C GLN A 79 11.90 5.10 5.80
N ARG A 80 12.62 5.91 5.03
CA ARG A 80 13.93 5.50 4.52
C ARG A 80 14.66 4.93 5.74
N ARG A 81 14.75 3.61 5.84
CA ARG A 81 15.84 2.99 6.58
C ARG A 81 17.05 3.57 5.88
N ALA A 82 17.64 4.60 6.48
CA ALA A 82 19.07 4.76 6.36
C ALA A 82 19.60 3.35 6.60
N ALA A 83 20.25 2.78 5.57
CA ALA A 83 20.94 1.52 5.72
C ALA A 83 21.64 1.55 7.08
N PRO A 84 21.56 0.51 7.92
CA PRO A 84 22.34 0.53 9.14
C PRO A 84 23.76 0.79 8.69
N ALA A 85 24.29 1.98 9.01
CA ALA A 85 25.69 2.27 8.82
C ALA A 85 26.37 1.11 9.54
N ALA A 86 27.05 0.27 8.77
CA ALA A 86 27.75 -0.88 9.30
C ALA A 86 28.77 -0.32 10.29
N SER A 87 28.35 -0.21 11.54
CA SER A 87 29.15 0.06 12.70
C SER A 87 29.99 -1.18 12.86
N ASN A 88 31.18 -1.16 12.27
CA ASN A 88 32.23 -2.05 12.69
C ASN A 88 33.29 -1.21 13.42
N PRO A 89 33.24 -1.14 14.77
CA PRO A 89 34.37 -0.66 15.53
C PRO A 89 35.36 -1.82 15.76
N ALA A 90 36.56 -1.67 15.20
CA ALA A 90 37.85 -2.26 15.64
C ALA A 90 37.95 -3.81 15.62
N PRO A 91 39.12 -4.44 15.86
CA PRO A 91 40.35 -3.98 16.54
C PRO A 91 41.37 -3.22 15.69
#